data_AF-A0A8K0CFH1-F1
#
_entry.id   AF-A0A8K0CFH1-F1
#
_cell.length_a   1.000
_cell.length_b   1.000
_cell.length_c   1.000
_cell.angle_alpha   90.00
_cell.angle_beta   90.00
_cell.angle_gamma   90.00
#
_symmetry.space_group_name_H-M   'P 1'
#
loop_
_entity.id
_entity.type
_entity.pdbx_description
1 polymer ?
#
loop_
_entity_poly.entity_id
_entity_poly.type
_entity_poly.pdbx_seq_one_letter_code
_entity_poly.pdbx_strand_id
1 'polypeptide(L)'
;MKKILDKVKEAKYYAVLGYKTTDASGTEQLSVCIRYLDIQKSTIHEELICFLPATDLTGAALSHQIVQELNRVGLQVENLRGQGYDGGANMSGKFSGVQSRVKQLQPLATYMHCAAHKLNLAIAKTCSLPSVRNMMGVVSSVTNFVRESAKRLELIKRAILEKHPEAKKVKLQSLSDTRWLERHDALLQCKELFDSIIQFLEEMDKTSPSSKSASLLA
;
A
#
# COMPACT_ATOMS: atom_id res chain seq x y z
N MET A 1 -3.37 -21.57 17.24
CA MET A 1 -4.53 -21.78 16.35
C MET A 1 -5.79 -22.20 17.10
N LYS A 2 -5.85 -23.33 17.83
CA LYS A 2 -7.06 -23.74 18.60
C LYS A 2 -7.67 -22.62 19.47
N LYS A 3 -6.85 -21.99 20.33
CA LYS A 3 -7.28 -20.85 21.19
C LYS A 3 -7.90 -19.67 20.43
N ILE A 4 -7.51 -19.42 19.17
CA ILE A 4 -8.06 -18.33 18.36
C ILE A 4 -9.43 -18.76 17.83
N LEU A 5 -9.52 -19.97 17.27
CA LEU A 5 -10.77 -20.51 16.72
C LEU A 5 -11.84 -20.65 17.80
N ASP A 6 -11.46 -21.01 19.03
CA ASP A 6 -12.38 -21.10 20.15
C ASP A 6 -13.02 -19.73 20.47
N LYS A 7 -12.21 -18.65 20.50
CA LYS A 7 -12.71 -17.27 20.67
C LYS A 7 -13.64 -16.83 19.53
N VAL A 8 -13.31 -17.17 18.28
CA VAL A 8 -14.19 -16.87 17.15
C VAL A 8 -15.54 -17.60 17.30
N LYS A 9 -15.52 -18.86 17.74
CA LYS A 9 -16.74 -19.65 17.99
C LYS A 9 -17.55 -19.08 19.15
N GLU A 10 -16.90 -18.64 20.23
CA GLU A 10 -17.55 -17.95 21.35
C GLU A 10 -18.23 -16.64 20.91
N ALA A 11 -17.59 -15.87 20.01
CA ALA A 11 -18.16 -14.67 19.43
C ALA A 11 -19.38 -14.97 18.53
N LYS A 12 -19.56 -16.23 18.12
CA LYS A 12 -20.58 -16.74 17.19
C LYS A 12 -20.44 -16.15 15.78
N TYR A 13 -20.61 -14.84 15.64
CA TYR A 13 -20.58 -14.13 14.37
C TYR A 13 -19.20 -13.59 14.03
N TYR A 14 -18.87 -13.65 12.74
CA TYR A 14 -17.58 -13.20 12.24
C TYR A 14 -17.67 -12.66 10.81
N ALA A 15 -16.61 -12.00 10.39
CA ALA A 15 -16.38 -11.62 9.00
C ALA A 15 -15.08 -12.26 8.50
N VAL A 16 -15.07 -12.64 7.23
CA VAL A 16 -13.86 -13.16 6.57
C VAL A 16 -13.18 -12.04 5.80
N LEU A 17 -11.87 -11.93 5.93
CA LEU A 17 -11.04 -11.01 5.17
C LEU A 17 -10.07 -11.83 4.30
N GLY A 18 -9.98 -11.51 3.02
CA GLY A 18 -9.14 -12.22 2.07
C GLY A 18 -8.24 -11.26 1.30
N TYR A 19 -6.93 -11.46 1.37
CA TYR A 19 -5.94 -10.65 0.65
C TYR A 19 -4.99 -11.53 -0.15
N LYS A 20 -4.82 -11.18 -1.43
CA LYS A 20 -3.79 -11.79 -2.26
C LYS A 20 -2.43 -11.25 -1.86
N THR A 21 -1.46 -12.15 -1.71
CA THR A 21 -0.06 -11.85 -1.43
C THR A 21 0.83 -12.78 -2.25
N THR A 22 2.08 -12.40 -2.44
CA THR A 22 3.10 -13.24 -3.08
C THR A 22 4.13 -13.62 -2.03
N ASP A 23 4.49 -14.89 -1.94
CA ASP A 23 5.53 -15.34 -1.02
C ASP A 23 6.95 -15.08 -1.57
N ALA A 24 7.98 -15.41 -0.79
CA ALA A 24 9.37 -15.19 -1.17
C ALA A 24 9.81 -15.99 -2.41
N SER A 25 9.07 -17.04 -2.80
CA SER A 25 9.32 -17.83 -4.01
C SER A 25 8.62 -17.28 -5.26
N GLY A 26 7.80 -16.22 -5.12
CA GLY A 26 6.99 -15.69 -6.21
C GLY A 26 5.63 -16.38 -6.37
N THR A 27 5.26 -17.26 -5.45
CA THR A 27 3.98 -17.99 -5.52
C THR A 27 2.87 -17.15 -4.92
N GLU A 28 1.74 -17.03 -5.64
CA GLU A 28 0.58 -16.33 -5.15
C GLU A 28 -0.17 -17.14 -4.07
N GLN A 29 -0.56 -16.43 -3.02
CA GLN A 29 -1.27 -16.98 -1.88
C GLN A 29 -2.43 -16.06 -1.51
N LEU A 30 -3.49 -16.64 -0.95
CA LEU A 30 -4.60 -15.93 -0.34
C LEU A 30 -4.47 -16.01 1.17
N SER A 31 -4.19 -14.90 1.84
CA SER A 31 -4.27 -14.82 3.29
C SER A 31 -5.74 -14.73 3.71
N VAL A 32 -6.13 -15.56 4.68
CA VAL A 32 -7.49 -15.57 5.24
C VAL A 32 -7.41 -15.14 6.69
N CYS A 33 -8.01 -13.99 6.97
CA CYS A 33 -8.15 -13.46 8.32
C CYS A 33 -9.63 -13.48 8.75
N ILE A 34 -9.86 -13.59 10.05
CA ILE A 34 -11.20 -13.53 10.64
C ILE A 34 -11.29 -12.31 11.54
N ARG A 35 -12.33 -11.52 11.31
CA ARG A 35 -12.70 -10.38 12.15
C ARG A 35 -13.91 -10.74 12.99
N TYR A 36 -13.83 -10.57 14.31
CA TYR A 36 -14.91 -10.88 15.23
C TYR A 36 -14.93 -9.92 16.42
N LEU A 37 -16.06 -9.87 17.13
CA LEU A 37 -16.23 -9.06 18.34
C LEU A 37 -16.11 -9.96 19.57
N ASP A 38 -15.12 -9.70 20.42
CA ASP A 38 -15.10 -10.22 21.79
C ASP A 38 -16.15 -9.45 22.60
N ILE A 39 -17.30 -10.09 22.85
CA ILE A 39 -18.44 -9.47 23.52
C ILE A 39 -18.10 -9.12 24.98
N GLN A 40 -17.28 -9.94 25.65
CA GLN A 40 -16.93 -9.71 27.06
C GLN A 40 -16.07 -8.45 27.21
N LYS A 41 -15.15 -8.23 26.27
CA LYS A 41 -14.23 -7.08 26.28
C LYS A 41 -14.72 -5.89 25.46
N SER A 42 -15.77 -6.08 24.67
CA SER A 42 -16.22 -5.10 23.67
C SER A 42 -15.10 -4.67 22.71
N THR A 43 -14.23 -5.62 22.34
CA THR A 43 -13.08 -5.37 21.46
C THR A 43 -13.19 -6.14 20.15
N ILE A 44 -12.85 -5.48 19.05
CA ILE A 44 -12.75 -6.13 17.75
C ILE A 44 -11.38 -6.78 17.63
N HIS A 45 -11.37 -8.03 17.19
CA HIS A 45 -10.16 -8.79 16.89
C HIS A 45 -10.10 -9.11 15.41
N GLU A 46 -8.89 -9.07 14.84
CA GLU A 46 -8.57 -9.53 13.49
C GLU A 46 -7.42 -10.53 13.59
N GLU A 47 -7.68 -11.77 13.20
CA GLU A 47 -6.73 -12.88 13.41
C GLU A 47 -6.47 -13.59 12.09
N LEU A 48 -5.19 -13.73 11.72
CA LEU A 48 -4.78 -14.52 10.57
C LEU A 48 -4.98 -16.01 10.88
N ILE A 49 -5.72 -16.72 10.04
CA ILE A 49 -6.00 -18.14 10.20
C ILE A 49 -5.04 -18.99 9.38
N CYS A 50 -4.86 -18.63 8.11
CA CYS A 50 -4.01 -19.39 7.20
C CYS A 50 -3.63 -18.60 5.94
N PHE A 51 -2.71 -19.19 5.19
CA PHE A 51 -2.47 -18.87 3.79
C PHE A 51 -2.93 -20.04 2.93
N LEU A 52 -3.73 -19.75 1.91
CA LEU A 52 -4.21 -20.73 0.94
C LEU A 52 -3.43 -20.56 -0.36
N PRO A 53 -2.93 -21.64 -0.99
CA PRO A 53 -2.25 -21.54 -2.28
C PRO A 53 -3.25 -21.09 -3.35
N ALA A 54 -2.92 -20.00 -4.05
CA ALA A 54 -3.79 -19.40 -5.05
C ALA A 54 -3.37 -19.84 -6.46
N THR A 55 -3.45 -21.15 -6.74
CA THR A 55 -3.11 -21.71 -8.06
C THR A 55 -4.13 -21.36 -9.14
N ASP A 56 -5.40 -21.23 -8.76
CA ASP A 56 -6.48 -20.73 -9.61
C ASP A 56 -7.05 -19.45 -8.98
N LEU A 57 -6.91 -18.34 -9.70
CA LEU A 57 -7.30 -17.00 -9.26
C LEU A 57 -8.74 -16.64 -9.63
N THR A 58 -9.52 -17.56 -10.18
CA THR A 58 -10.93 -17.30 -10.48
C THR A 58 -11.71 -17.08 -9.18
N GLY A 59 -12.74 -16.23 -9.24
CA GLY A 59 -13.61 -16.03 -8.08
C GLY A 59 -14.28 -17.32 -7.61
N ALA A 60 -14.49 -18.29 -8.52
CA ALA A 60 -15.01 -19.61 -8.19
C ALA A 60 -14.03 -20.39 -7.29
N ALA A 61 -12.80 -20.60 -7.75
CA ALA A 61 -11.78 -21.35 -7.00
C ALA A 61 -11.48 -20.70 -5.64
N LEU A 62 -11.28 -19.37 -5.62
CA LEU A 62 -10.98 -18.64 -4.39
C LEU A 62 -12.14 -18.71 -3.39
N SER A 63 -13.39 -18.56 -3.83
CA SER A 63 -14.55 -18.69 -2.93
C SER A 63 -14.69 -20.10 -2.37
N HIS A 64 -14.44 -21.13 -3.19
CA HIS A 64 -14.49 -22.52 -2.78
C HIS A 64 -13.42 -22.82 -1.72
N GLN A 65 -12.18 -22.38 -1.97
CA GLN A 65 -11.08 -22.54 -1.03
C GLN A 65 -11.37 -21.85 0.32
N ILE A 66 -11.89 -20.61 0.32
CA ILE A 66 -12.27 -19.90 1.55
C ILE A 66 -13.32 -20.71 2.32
N VAL A 67 -14.40 -21.14 1.67
CA VAL A 67 -15.50 -21.86 2.33
C VAL A 67 -15.03 -23.22 2.85
N GLN A 68 -14.24 -23.94 2.06
CA GLN A 68 -13.65 -25.21 2.46
C GLN A 68 -12.77 -25.04 3.71
N GLU A 69 -11.96 -23.98 3.75
CA GLU A 69 -11.10 -23.70 4.89
C GLU A 69 -11.90 -23.32 6.13
N LEU A 70 -12.93 -22.46 6.00
CA LEU A 70 -13.85 -22.14 7.11
C LEU A 70 -14.46 -23.41 7.71
N ASN A 71 -14.96 -24.31 6.86
CA ASN A 71 -15.50 -25.59 7.31
C ASN A 71 -14.43 -26.47 7.98
N ARG A 72 -13.22 -26.53 7.42
CA ARG A 72 -12.10 -27.31 7.97
C ARG A 72 -11.71 -26.84 9.38
N VAL A 73 -11.75 -25.54 9.65
CA VAL A 73 -11.46 -24.98 10.99
C VAL A 73 -12.69 -24.96 11.92
N GLY A 74 -13.83 -25.45 11.44
CA GLY A 74 -15.08 -25.53 12.19
C GLY A 74 -15.79 -24.19 12.36
N LEU A 75 -15.59 -23.25 11.44
CA LEU A 75 -16.32 -21.99 11.37
C LEU A 75 -17.49 -22.13 10.40
N GLN A 76 -18.70 -22.06 10.94
CA GLN A 76 -19.96 -22.20 10.21
C GLN A 76 -20.21 -20.99 9.30
N VAL A 77 -20.52 -21.23 8.03
CA VAL A 77 -20.86 -20.17 7.05
C VAL A 77 -22.19 -19.48 7.42
N GLU A 78 -23.07 -20.17 8.14
CA GLU A 78 -24.34 -19.66 8.66
C GLU A 78 -24.13 -18.48 9.62
N ASN A 79 -22.96 -18.39 10.25
CA ASN A 79 -22.59 -17.33 11.17
C ASN A 79 -21.77 -16.20 10.52
N LEU A 80 -21.45 -16.29 9.24
CA LEU A 80 -20.74 -15.25 8.52
C LEU A 80 -21.64 -14.01 8.34
N ARG A 81 -21.15 -12.84 8.75
CA ARG A 81 -21.88 -11.56 8.68
C ARG A 81 -21.17 -10.47 7.87
N GLY A 82 -19.90 -10.70 7.56
CA GLY A 82 -19.14 -9.79 6.70
C GLY A 82 -18.13 -10.53 5.84
N GLN A 83 -17.75 -9.89 4.74
CA GLN A 83 -16.71 -10.37 3.85
C GLN A 83 -15.94 -9.17 3.30
N GLY A 84 -14.61 -9.18 3.42
CA GLY A 84 -13.75 -8.06 3.07
C GLY A 84 -12.65 -8.50 2.11
N TYR A 85 -12.65 -7.96 0.90
CA TYR A 85 -11.66 -8.32 -0.12
C TYR A 85 -11.13 -7.09 -0.85
N ASP A 86 -10.07 -7.29 -1.64
CA ASP A 86 -9.63 -6.30 -2.61
C ASP A 86 -10.69 -6.05 -3.71
N GLY A 87 -10.37 -5.10 -4.58
CA GLY A 87 -11.26 -4.60 -5.62
C GLY A 87 -11.07 -5.32 -6.96
N GLY A 88 -10.20 -6.32 -7.04
CA GLY A 88 -9.96 -7.08 -8.26
C GLY A 88 -11.21 -7.79 -8.73
N ALA A 89 -11.37 -7.94 -10.05
CA ALA A 89 -12.58 -8.51 -10.65
C ALA A 89 -12.92 -9.91 -10.11
N ASN A 90 -11.91 -10.71 -9.80
CA ASN A 90 -12.07 -12.04 -9.21
C ASN A 90 -12.56 -12.01 -7.75
N MET A 91 -12.34 -10.93 -7.00
CA MET A 91 -12.78 -10.78 -5.62
C MET A 91 -14.10 -9.99 -5.52
N SER A 92 -14.12 -8.79 -6.08
CA SER A 92 -15.21 -7.80 -5.96
C SER A 92 -16.33 -7.98 -6.99
N GLY A 93 -16.10 -8.78 -8.03
CA GLY A 93 -17.00 -8.94 -9.16
C GLY A 93 -18.43 -9.27 -8.76
N LYS A 94 -19.40 -8.49 -9.29
CA LYS A 94 -20.82 -8.60 -8.95
C LYS A 94 -21.46 -9.93 -9.37
N PHE A 95 -20.94 -10.57 -10.41
CA PHE A 95 -21.50 -11.80 -10.97
C PHE A 95 -20.65 -13.03 -10.63
N SER A 96 -19.34 -12.95 -10.91
CA SER A 96 -18.44 -14.11 -10.84
C SER A 96 -17.36 -13.99 -9.76
N GLY A 97 -17.33 -12.90 -9.00
CA GLY A 97 -16.31 -12.66 -7.98
C GLY A 97 -16.56 -13.48 -6.71
N VAL A 98 -15.56 -13.54 -5.83
CA VAL A 98 -15.72 -14.16 -4.50
C VAL A 98 -16.91 -13.53 -3.77
N GLN A 99 -17.08 -12.21 -3.86
CA GLN A 99 -18.12 -11.53 -3.10
C GLN A 99 -19.54 -11.96 -3.48
N SER A 100 -19.80 -12.12 -4.78
CA SER A 100 -21.11 -12.58 -5.24
C SER A 100 -21.39 -14.02 -4.81
N ARG A 101 -20.37 -14.89 -4.86
CA ARG A 101 -20.49 -16.31 -4.52
C ARG A 101 -20.68 -16.54 -3.03
N VAL A 102 -19.88 -15.88 -2.18
CA VAL A 102 -20.07 -15.95 -0.72
C VAL A 102 -21.41 -15.36 -0.32
N LYS A 103 -21.87 -14.29 -0.99
CA LYS A 103 -23.19 -13.70 -0.74
C LYS A 103 -24.36 -14.61 -1.18
N GLN A 104 -24.17 -15.45 -2.19
CA GLN A 104 -25.15 -16.49 -2.55
C GLN A 104 -25.26 -17.57 -1.46
N LEU A 105 -24.14 -17.95 -0.85
CA LEU A 105 -24.11 -18.94 0.25
C LEU A 105 -24.64 -18.36 1.57
N GLN A 106 -24.32 -17.10 1.85
CA GLN A 106 -24.74 -16.39 3.04
C GLN A 106 -25.17 -14.95 2.70
N PRO A 107 -26.47 -14.70 2.48
CA PRO A 107 -26.98 -13.38 2.09
C PRO A 107 -26.70 -12.27 3.12
N LEU A 108 -26.53 -12.62 4.40
CA LEU A 108 -26.21 -11.68 5.47
C LEU A 108 -24.72 -11.29 5.50
N ALA A 109 -23.84 -11.97 4.75
CA ALA A 109 -22.42 -11.64 4.68
C ALA A 109 -22.21 -10.39 3.80
N THR A 110 -22.17 -9.22 4.42
CA THR A 110 -22.05 -7.95 3.69
C THR A 110 -20.63 -7.77 3.15
N TYR A 111 -20.52 -7.44 1.85
CA TYR A 111 -19.25 -7.14 1.22
C TYR A 111 -18.74 -5.74 1.55
N MET A 112 -17.47 -5.67 1.95
CA MET A 112 -16.73 -4.43 2.11
C MET A 112 -15.47 -4.45 1.24
N HIS A 113 -15.38 -3.49 0.32
CA HIS A 113 -14.18 -3.28 -0.47
C HIS A 113 -13.07 -2.68 0.41
N CYS A 114 -11.93 -3.35 0.44
CA CYS A 114 -10.75 -2.96 1.23
C CYS A 114 -10.43 -1.46 1.11
N ALA A 115 -10.43 -0.78 2.26
CA ALA A 115 -10.14 0.65 2.35
C ALA A 115 -8.71 0.99 1.89
N ALA A 116 -7.72 0.15 2.24
CA ALA A 116 -6.34 0.34 1.78
C ALA A 116 -6.22 0.25 0.25
N HIS A 117 -6.93 -0.70 -0.37
CA HIS A 117 -6.96 -0.78 -1.83
C HIS A 117 -7.66 0.42 -2.47
N LYS A 118 -8.79 0.89 -1.92
CA LYS A 118 -9.45 2.12 -2.37
C LYS A 118 -8.53 3.34 -2.30
N LEU A 119 -7.84 3.50 -1.18
CA LEU A 119 -6.87 4.58 -1.00
C LEU A 119 -5.75 4.49 -2.04
N ASN A 120 -5.20 3.30 -2.25
CA ASN A 120 -4.17 3.08 -3.27
C ASN A 120 -4.66 3.45 -4.68
N LEU A 121 -5.89 3.09 -5.05
CA LEU A 121 -6.48 3.49 -6.34
C LEU A 121 -6.62 5.01 -6.47
N ALA A 122 -7.08 5.69 -5.41
CA ALA A 122 -7.20 7.15 -5.40
C ALA A 122 -5.84 7.84 -5.54
N ILE A 123 -4.83 7.36 -4.81
CA ILE A 123 -3.44 7.86 -4.90
C ILE A 123 -2.89 7.62 -6.31
N ALA A 124 -2.99 6.38 -6.83
CA ALA A 124 -2.50 6.03 -8.15
C ALA A 124 -3.13 6.90 -9.26
N LYS A 125 -4.45 7.15 -9.16
CA LYS A 125 -5.14 8.03 -10.10
C LYS A 125 -4.65 9.47 -9.98
N THR A 126 -4.45 9.97 -8.76
CA THR A 126 -3.93 11.32 -8.53
C THR A 126 -2.51 11.48 -9.06
N CYS A 127 -1.64 10.48 -8.87
CA CYS A 127 -0.29 10.43 -9.42
C CYS A 127 -0.24 10.46 -10.95
N SER A 128 -1.32 10.05 -11.63
CA SER A 128 -1.42 10.11 -13.09
C SER A 128 -1.75 11.51 -13.65
N LEU A 129 -2.18 12.45 -12.79
CA LEU A 129 -2.48 13.81 -13.19
C LEU A 129 -1.20 14.50 -13.70
N PRO A 130 -1.25 15.24 -14.83
CA PRO A 130 -0.05 15.85 -15.41
C PRO A 130 0.75 16.72 -14.44
N SER A 131 0.08 17.55 -13.63
CA SER A 131 0.75 18.40 -12.63
C SER A 131 1.50 17.59 -11.58
N VAL A 132 0.89 16.52 -11.06
CA VAL A 132 1.49 15.66 -10.04
C VAL A 132 2.63 14.83 -10.64
N ARG A 133 2.43 14.27 -11.84
CA ARG A 133 3.45 13.51 -12.56
C ARG A 133 4.67 14.38 -12.89
N ASN A 134 4.45 15.60 -13.39
CA ASN A 134 5.53 16.53 -13.72
C ASN A 134 6.29 16.96 -12.46
N MET A 135 5.58 17.27 -11.37
CA MET A 135 6.21 17.55 -10.08
C MET A 135 7.10 16.40 -9.60
N MET A 136 6.58 15.16 -9.63
CA MET A 136 7.37 13.97 -9.27
C MET A 136 8.59 13.80 -10.20
N GLY A 137 8.42 14.07 -11.49
CA GLY A 137 9.52 14.07 -12.47
C GLY A 137 10.62 15.07 -12.12
N VAL A 138 10.26 16.30 -11.74
CA VAL A 138 11.21 17.33 -11.30
C VAL A 138 11.95 16.88 -10.04
N VAL A 139 11.24 16.37 -9.03
CA VAL A 139 11.86 15.87 -7.79
C VAL A 139 12.85 14.74 -8.08
N SER A 140 12.50 13.79 -8.96
CA SER A 140 13.40 12.74 -9.43
C SER A 140 14.64 13.31 -10.13
N SER A 141 14.46 14.25 -11.05
CA SER A 141 15.57 14.88 -11.79
C SER A 141 16.54 15.60 -10.86
N VAL A 142 16.04 16.41 -9.91
CA VAL A 142 16.86 17.10 -8.91
C VAL A 142 17.63 16.09 -8.05
N THR A 143 16.96 15.04 -7.59
CA THR A 143 17.59 14.02 -6.75
C THR A 143 18.70 13.27 -7.50
N ASN A 144 18.45 12.90 -8.76
CA ASN A 144 19.45 12.23 -9.61
C ASN A 144 20.63 13.15 -9.91
N PHE A 145 20.35 14.41 -10.28
CA PHE A 145 21.36 15.44 -10.49
C PHE A 145 22.29 15.56 -9.27
N VAL A 146 21.75 15.68 -8.06
CA VAL A 146 22.56 15.74 -6.83
C VAL A 146 23.42 14.47 -6.66
N ARG A 147 22.84 13.28 -6.87
CA ARG A 147 23.49 11.98 -6.59
C ARG A 147 24.64 11.65 -7.53
N GLU A 148 24.58 12.12 -8.77
CA GLU A 148 25.58 11.86 -9.79
C GLU A 148 26.93 12.56 -9.54
N SER A 149 27.07 13.42 -8.54
CA SER A 149 28.35 14.07 -8.22
C SER A 149 28.58 14.20 -6.72
N ALA A 150 29.73 13.71 -6.25
CA ALA A 150 30.17 13.91 -4.87
C ALA A 150 30.25 15.41 -4.50
N LYS A 151 30.66 16.28 -5.43
CA LYS A 151 30.69 17.73 -5.22
C LYS A 151 29.29 18.29 -4.99
N ARG A 152 28.32 17.92 -5.83
CA ARG A 152 26.92 18.36 -5.69
C ARG A 152 26.31 17.87 -4.37
N LEU A 153 26.65 16.64 -3.96
CA LEU A 153 26.22 16.06 -2.71
C LEU A 153 26.74 16.82 -1.47
N GLU A 154 27.97 17.32 -1.48
CA GLU A 154 28.49 18.16 -0.39
C GLU A 154 27.89 19.56 -0.37
N LEU A 155 27.61 20.14 -1.54
CA LEU A 155 26.98 21.47 -1.63
C LEU A 155 25.55 21.46 -1.09
N ILE A 156 24.72 20.49 -1.48
CA ILE A 156 23.35 20.40 -0.95
C ILE A 156 23.34 20.14 0.55
N LYS A 157 24.27 19.33 1.09
CA LYS A 157 24.38 19.11 2.53
C LYS A 157 24.67 20.41 3.27
N ARG A 158 25.57 21.24 2.74
CA ARG A 158 25.89 22.55 3.31
C ARG A 158 24.66 23.45 3.31
N ALA A 159 23.98 23.59 2.17
CA ALA A 159 22.75 24.38 2.07
C ALA A 159 21.63 23.89 3.00
N ILE A 160 21.54 22.57 3.22
CA ILE A 160 20.62 21.98 4.21
C ILE A 160 21.02 22.40 5.63
N LEU A 161 22.28 22.22 6.01
CA LEU A 161 22.75 22.52 7.38
C LEU A 161 22.75 24.02 7.70
N GLU A 162 22.87 24.89 6.70
CA GLU A 162 22.76 26.34 6.86
C GLU A 162 21.33 26.78 7.19
N LYS A 163 20.31 26.23 6.50
CA LYS A 163 18.91 26.59 6.72
C LYS A 163 18.20 25.74 7.78
N HIS A 164 18.68 24.52 7.99
CA HIS A 164 18.13 23.54 8.93
C HIS A 164 19.25 22.89 9.75
N PRO A 165 19.85 23.62 10.72
CA PRO A 165 20.98 23.12 11.52
C PRO A 165 20.69 21.83 12.29
N GLU A 166 19.44 21.62 12.68
CA GLU A 166 18.94 20.44 13.39
C GLU A 166 18.53 19.26 12.47
N ALA A 167 18.69 19.41 11.16
CA ALA A 167 18.29 18.39 10.19
C ALA A 167 19.05 17.08 10.41
N LYS A 168 18.32 16.04 10.83
CA LYS A 168 18.86 14.68 10.97
C LYS A 168 19.11 13.98 9.63
N LYS A 169 18.44 14.43 8.57
CA LYS A 169 18.55 13.88 7.21
C LYS A 169 19.10 14.94 6.25
N VAL A 170 20.38 14.82 5.92
CA VAL A 170 21.09 15.75 5.02
C VAL A 170 21.24 15.24 3.58
N LYS A 171 20.55 14.14 3.24
CA LYS A 171 20.58 13.55 1.89
C LYS A 171 19.17 13.47 1.33
N LEU A 172 19.00 13.87 0.08
CA LEU A 172 17.73 13.74 -0.64
C LEU A 172 17.40 12.26 -0.94
N GLN A 173 16.23 11.85 -0.51
CA GLN A 173 15.68 10.51 -0.75
C GLN A 173 15.13 10.42 -2.19
N SER A 174 15.37 9.30 -2.85
CA SER A 174 14.86 9.05 -4.20
C SER A 174 13.42 8.58 -4.13
N LEU A 175 12.64 8.96 -5.13
CA LEU A 175 11.31 8.41 -5.35
C LEU A 175 11.45 6.93 -5.71
N SER A 176 10.83 6.06 -4.91
CA SER A 176 10.84 4.61 -5.09
C SER A 176 9.72 4.17 -6.01
N ASP A 177 9.99 3.49 -7.12
CA ASP A 177 8.94 3.10 -8.08
C ASP A 177 7.98 2.00 -7.57
N THR A 178 8.32 1.31 -6.49
CA THR A 178 7.51 0.17 -6.02
C THR A 178 6.93 0.36 -4.62
N ARG A 179 7.44 1.31 -3.83
CA ARG A 179 7.04 1.50 -2.43
C ARG A 179 6.45 2.89 -2.20
N TRP A 180 5.13 2.94 -2.13
CA TRP A 180 4.37 4.19 -1.97
C TRP A 180 4.76 4.98 -0.71
N LEU A 181 5.05 4.30 0.40
CA LEU A 181 5.52 4.93 1.64
C LEU A 181 6.86 5.66 1.45
N GLU A 182 7.81 5.02 0.75
CA GLU A 182 9.10 5.65 0.48
C GLU A 182 8.98 6.85 -0.46
N ARG A 183 8.04 6.82 -1.42
CA ARG A 183 7.72 8.01 -2.24
C ARG A 183 7.16 9.15 -1.41
N HIS A 184 6.23 8.84 -0.51
CA HIS A 184 5.64 9.82 0.39
C HIS A 184 6.70 10.51 1.25
N ASP A 185 7.60 9.75 1.86
CA ASP A 185 8.67 10.29 2.70
C ASP A 185 9.65 11.16 1.90
N ALA A 186 9.97 10.77 0.67
CA ALA A 186 10.82 11.57 -0.22
C ALA A 186 10.16 12.90 -0.62
N LEU A 187 8.85 12.90 -0.90
CA LEU A 187 8.11 14.13 -1.21
C LEU A 187 8.00 15.05 0.01
N LEU A 188 7.75 14.50 1.20
CA LEU A 188 7.75 15.28 2.44
C LEU A 188 9.12 15.90 2.69
N GLN A 189 10.20 15.12 2.56
CA GLN A 189 11.55 15.64 2.72
C GLN A 189 11.87 16.74 1.71
N CYS A 190 11.47 16.56 0.44
CA CYS A 190 11.67 17.57 -0.60
C CYS A 190 10.93 18.88 -0.27
N LYS A 191 9.71 18.78 0.28
CA LYS A 191 8.94 19.94 0.76
C LYS A 191 9.61 20.62 1.96
N GLU A 192 10.09 19.84 2.94
CA GLU A 192 10.77 20.36 4.13
C GLU A 192 12.07 21.08 3.78
N LEU A 193 12.82 20.56 2.81
CA LEU A 193 14.13 21.07 2.40
C LEU A 193 14.05 21.99 1.16
N PHE A 194 12.85 22.43 0.78
CA PHE A 194 12.61 23.14 -0.47
C PHE A 194 13.53 24.37 -0.60
N ASP A 195 13.64 25.16 0.46
CA ASP A 195 14.42 26.40 0.49
C ASP A 195 15.93 26.14 0.34
N SER A 196 16.44 25.02 0.87
CA SER A 196 17.83 24.58 0.70
C SER A 196 18.09 24.05 -0.70
N ILE A 197 17.11 23.35 -1.29
CA ILE A 197 17.20 22.86 -2.67
C ILE A 197 17.28 24.04 -3.64
N ILE A 198 16.47 25.08 -3.45
CA ILE A 198 16.51 26.29 -4.27
C ILE A 198 17.87 26.99 -4.15
N GLN A 199 18.37 27.21 -2.92
CA GLN A 199 19.70 27.81 -2.72
C GLN A 199 20.79 27.02 -3.44
N PHE A 200 20.79 25.69 -3.30
CA PHE A 200 21.75 24.83 -3.98
C PHE A 200 21.69 24.97 -5.51
N LEU A 201 20.49 24.99 -6.10
CA LEU A 201 20.33 25.14 -7.55
C LEU A 201 20.80 26.51 -8.05
N GLU A 202 20.55 27.58 -7.30
CA GLU A 202 21.04 28.93 -7.61
C GLU A 202 22.58 29.03 -7.54
N GLU A 203 23.21 28.37 -6.57
CA GLU A 203 24.68 28.28 -6.50
C GLU A 203 25.27 27.48 -7.66
N MET A 204 24.60 26.42 -8.09
CA MET A 204 25.00 25.61 -9.24
C MET A 204 24.91 26.38 -10.56
N ASP A 205 23.89 27.24 -10.72
CA ASP A 205 23.75 28.09 -11.90
C ASP A 205 24.90 29.12 -11.98
N LYS A 206 25.23 29.77 -10.86
CA LYS A 206 26.35 30.73 -10.78
C LYS A 206 27.72 30.12 -11.07
N THR A 207 27.89 28.82 -10.80
CA THR A 207 29.17 28.11 -10.94
C THR A 207 29.30 27.33 -12.25
N SER A 208 28.25 27.29 -13.07
CA SER A 208 28.26 26.64 -14.37
C SER A 208 28.79 27.59 -15.45
N PRO A 209 29.92 27.29 -16.13
CA PRO A 209 30.35 28.08 -17.29
C PRO A 209 29.29 27.92 -18.38
N SER A 210 28.79 29.04 -18.90
CA SER A 210 27.72 29.13 -19.89
C SER A 210 27.88 28.13 -21.05
N SER A 211 27.28 26.94 -20.93
CA SER A 211 27.12 26.02 -22.04
C SER A 211 25.86 25.17 -21.84
N LYS A 212 24.84 25.53 -22.64
CA LYS A 212 23.63 24.76 -22.99
C LYS A 212 22.96 23.95 -21.87
N SER A 213 22.00 24.56 -21.17
CA SER A 213 20.98 23.79 -20.42
C SER A 213 19.67 24.57 -20.29
N ALA A 214 19.00 24.80 -21.42
CA ALA A 214 17.60 25.21 -21.44
C ALA A 214 16.74 23.95 -21.66
N SER A 215 16.43 23.18 -20.61
CA SER A 215 15.33 22.19 -20.66
C SER A 215 14.92 21.58 -19.31
N LEU A 216 14.94 22.32 -18.19
CA LEU A 216 14.39 21.83 -16.92
C LEU A 216 13.24 22.67 -16.35
N LEU A 217 12.82 23.75 -17.04
CA LEU A 217 11.74 24.64 -16.60
C LEU A 217 10.78 25.07 -17.73
N ALA A 218 10.55 24.22 -18.73
CA ALA A 218 9.50 24.40 -19.73
C ALA A 218 8.51 23.24 -19.68
#